data_AF-A0A1C7GPK6-F1
#
_entry.id   AF-A0A1C7GPK6-F1
#
_cell.length_a   1.000
_cell.length_b   1.000
_cell.length_c   1.000
_cell.angle_alpha   90.00
_cell.angle_beta   90.00
_cell.angle_gamma   90.00
#
_symmetry.space_group_name_H-M   'P 1'
#
loop_
_entity.id
_entity.type
_entity.pdbx_description
1 polymer ?
#
loop_
_entity_poly.entity_id
_entity_poly.type
_entity_poly.pdbx_seq_one_letter_code
_entity_poly.pdbx_strand_id
1 'polypeptide(L)'
;MNIIRLELTEQEAKICDEVMKKVEETAIFLADLSPTDRLDWLRAHQYSHPISFEREIDGTVYTVYAHFSEKATETAEGKVNRILNQNITL
;
A
#
# COMPACT_ATOMS: atom_id res chain seq x y z
N MET A 1 9.30 26.69 -8.38
CA MET A 1 9.63 25.27 -8.62
C MET A 1 10.78 24.91 -7.68
N ASN A 2 10.54 24.10 -6.65
CA ASN A 2 11.62 23.67 -5.76
C ASN A 2 12.35 22.49 -6.42
N ILE A 3 13.65 22.63 -6.65
CA ILE A 3 14.48 21.56 -7.17
C ILE A 3 14.95 20.75 -5.97
N ILE A 4 14.45 19.52 -5.84
CA ILE A 4 14.93 18.56 -4.84
C ILE A 4 16.10 17.80 -5.47
N ARG A 5 17.27 17.85 -4.83
CA ARG A 5 18.41 17.01 -5.19
C ARG A 5 18.44 15.80 -4.26
N LEU A 6 18.41 14.61 -4.84
CA LEU A 6 18.54 13.34 -4.15
C LEU A 6 19.92 12.78 -4.48
N GLU A 7 20.71 12.46 -3.46
CA GLU A 7 21.93 11.66 -3.63
C GLU A 7 21.57 10.19 -3.46
N LEU A 8 21.73 9.42 -4.53
CA LEU A 8 21.36 8.01 -4.58
C LEU A 8 22.62 7.19 -4.85
N THR A 9 22.70 6.02 -4.22
CA THR A 9 23.60 4.95 -4.65
C THR A 9 23.18 4.41 -6.01
N GLU A 10 24.07 3.70 -6.70
CA GLU A 10 23.77 3.08 -8.00
C GLU A 10 22.56 2.13 -7.94
N GLN A 11 22.45 1.37 -6.84
CA GLN A 11 21.32 0.46 -6.63
C GLN A 11 20.00 1.20 -6.41
N GLU A 12 20.00 2.28 -5.62
CA GLU A 12 18.82 3.11 -5.39
C GLU A 12 18.39 3.84 -6.67
N ALA A 13 19.34 4.34 -7.45
CA ALA A 13 19.07 4.96 -8.74
C ALA A 13 18.39 3.97 -9.70
N LYS A 14 18.90 2.73 -9.79
CA LYS A 14 18.28 1.68 -10.60
C LYS A 14 16.85 1.36 -10.17
N ILE A 15 16.60 1.27 -8.86
CA ILE A 15 15.25 1.05 -8.33
C ILE A 15 14.33 2.22 -8.70
N CYS A 16 14.81 3.46 -8.54
CA CYS A 16 14.08 4.64 -8.94
C CYS A 16 13.72 4.62 -10.43
N ASP A 17 14.66 4.29 -11.31
CA ASP A 17 14.43 4.22 -12.75
C ASP A 17 13.38 3.15 -13.11
N GLU A 18 13.46 1.97 -12.50
CA GLU A 18 12.49 0.89 -12.71
C GLU A 18 11.08 1.27 -12.24
N VAL A 19 10.98 1.95 -11.09
CA VAL A 19 9.70 2.44 -10.57
C VAL A 19 9.14 3.55 -11.46
N MET A 20 9.97 4.52 -11.84
CA MET A 20 9.56 5.63 -12.69
C MET A 20 9.07 5.16 -14.06
N LYS A 21 9.72 4.16 -14.64
CA LYS A 21 9.27 3.55 -15.89
C LYS A 21 7.85 2.96 -15.76
N LYS A 22 7.57 2.22 -14.69
CA LYS A 22 6.23 1.65 -14.43
C LYS A 22 5.18 2.74 -14.22
N VAL A 23 5.55 3.83 -13.54
CA VAL A 23 4.68 5.00 -13.35
C VAL A 23 4.34 5.64 -14.69
N GLU A 24 5.32 5.82 -15.56
CA GLU A 24 5.13 6.40 -16.90
C GLU A 24 4.25 5.52 -17.79
N GLU A 25 4.51 4.21 -17.85
CA GLU A 25 3.67 3.24 -18.56
C GLU A 25 2.22 3.28 -18.07
N THR A 26 2.02 3.35 -16.76
CA THR A 26 0.69 3.45 -16.15
C THR A 26 0.02 4.77 -16.48
N ALA A 27 0.75 5.88 -16.46
CA ALA A 27 0.22 7.20 -16.77
C ALA A 27 -0.27 7.29 -18.23
N ILE A 28 0.50 6.71 -19.17
CA ILE A 28 0.12 6.60 -20.58
C ILE A 28 -1.16 5.76 -20.70
N PHE A 29 -1.18 4.57 -20.11
CA PHE A 29 -2.35 3.69 -20.11
C PHE A 29 -3.61 4.39 -19.58
N LEU A 30 -3.50 5.12 -18.45
CA LEU A 30 -4.62 5.84 -17.86
C LEU A 30 -5.09 7.01 -18.71
N ALA A 31 -4.17 7.69 -19.42
CA ALA A 31 -4.52 8.79 -20.31
C ALA A 31 -5.41 8.33 -21.48
N ASP A 32 -5.22 7.11 -21.96
CA ASP A 32 -5.98 6.51 -23.05
C ASP A 32 -7.38 6.01 -22.64
N LEU A 33 -7.64 5.84 -21.33
CA LEU A 33 -8.95 5.41 -20.83
C LEU A 33 -10.01 6.52 -20.90
N SER A 34 -11.27 6.10 -21.08
CA SER A 34 -12.41 6.98 -20.88
C SER A 34 -12.50 7.44 -19.41
N PRO A 35 -13.18 8.58 -19.12
CA PRO A 35 -13.32 9.05 -17.74
C PRO A 35 -13.94 8.03 -16.78
N THR A 36 -14.90 7.22 -17.25
CA THR A 36 -15.55 6.18 -16.43
C THR A 36 -14.62 4.99 -16.19
N ASP A 37 -13.93 4.52 -17.22
CA ASP A 37 -13.03 3.36 -17.10
C ASP A 37 -11.81 3.71 -16.24
N ARG A 38 -11.36 4.96 -16.28
CA ARG A 38 -10.30 5.47 -15.40
C ARG A 38 -10.75 5.46 -13.93
N LEU A 39 -12.01 5.79 -13.63
CA LEU A 39 -12.56 5.71 -12.27
C LEU A 39 -12.69 4.26 -11.80
N ASP A 40 -13.10 3.34 -12.67
CA ASP A 40 -13.22 1.93 -12.33
C ASP A 40 -11.84 1.28 -12.15
N TRP A 41 -10.85 1.65 -12.98
CA TRP A 41 -9.45 1.27 -12.76
C TRP A 41 -8.95 1.79 -11.42
N LEU A 42 -9.21 3.07 -11.09
CA LEU A 42 -8.84 3.66 -9.80
C LEU A 42 -9.49 2.91 -8.64
N ARG A 43 -10.75 2.50 -8.73
CA ARG A 43 -11.42 1.73 -7.67
C ARG A 43 -10.82 0.34 -7.50
N ALA A 44 -10.46 -0.33 -8.59
CA ALA A 44 -9.87 -1.66 -8.57
C ALA A 44 -8.40 -1.66 -8.11
N HIS A 45 -7.68 -0.56 -8.35
CA HIS A 45 -6.24 -0.41 -8.08
C HIS A 45 -5.94 0.59 -6.96
N GLN A 46 -6.97 1.15 -6.34
CA GLN A 46 -6.83 1.90 -5.10
C GLN A 46 -6.25 0.95 -4.07
N TYR A 47 -5.04 1.27 -3.58
CA TYR A 47 -4.52 0.69 -2.36
C TYR A 47 -5.55 0.92 -1.27
N SER A 48 -6.28 -0.13 -0.91
CA SER A 48 -7.64 0.08 -0.46
C SER A 48 -7.69 0.69 0.93
N HIS A 49 -6.77 0.39 1.85
CA HIS A 49 -6.96 0.73 3.27
C HIS A 49 -5.60 0.93 3.98
N PRO A 50 -5.55 1.67 5.13
CA PRO A 50 -4.63 1.28 6.21
C PRO A 50 -4.90 -0.19 6.49
N ILE A 51 -3.90 -1.09 6.55
CA ILE A 51 -4.12 -2.54 6.76
C ILE A 51 -5.26 -2.76 7.75
N SER A 52 -6.43 -3.19 7.26
CA SER A 52 -7.62 -3.31 8.08
C SER A 52 -8.25 -4.67 7.89
N PHE A 53 -8.80 -5.22 8.95
CA PHE A 53 -9.44 -6.51 8.95
C PHE A 53 -10.69 -6.46 9.82
N GLU A 54 -11.68 -7.28 9.47
CA GLU A 54 -12.87 -7.48 10.29
C GLU A 54 -12.54 -8.45 11.43
N ARG A 55 -13.06 -8.18 12.62
CA ARG A 55 -12.94 -9.07 13.78
C ARG A 55 -14.25 -9.09 14.55
N GLU A 56 -14.72 -10.29 14.86
CA GLU A 56 -15.82 -10.48 15.80
C GLU A 56 -15.29 -10.50 17.23
N ILE A 57 -15.86 -9.66 18.08
CA ILE A 57 -15.59 -9.62 19.53
C ILE A 57 -16.95 -9.52 20.22
N ASP A 58 -17.25 -10.47 21.11
CA ASP A 58 -18.51 -10.54 21.87
C ASP A 58 -19.77 -10.43 20.98
N GLY A 59 -19.77 -11.12 19.84
CA GLY A 59 -20.91 -11.16 18.91
C GLY A 59 -21.10 -9.89 18.07
N THR A 60 -20.17 -8.94 18.11
CA THR A 60 -20.19 -7.73 17.29
C THR A 60 -19.02 -7.72 16.30
N VAL A 61 -19.29 -7.44 15.02
CA VAL A 61 -18.27 -7.34 13.97
C VAL A 61 -17.71 -5.91 13.93
N TYR A 62 -16.39 -5.79 14.10
CA TYR A 62 -15.67 -4.52 14.06
C TYR A 62 -14.74 -4.47 12.85
N THR A 63 -14.67 -3.31 12.18
CA THR A 63 -13.58 -2.99 11.25
C THR A 63 -12.41 -2.42 12.04
N VAL A 64 -11.28 -3.13 12.07
CA VAL A 64 -10.07 -2.71 12.78
C VAL A 64 -9.11 -2.06 11.79
N TYR A 65 -8.74 -0.80 12.00
CA TYR A 65 -7.70 -0.12 11.23
C TYR A 65 -6.32 -0.29 11.89
N ALA A 66 -5.35 -0.84 11.16
CA ALA A 66 -3.97 -0.90 11.63
C ALA A 66 -3.20 0.33 11.16
N HIS A 67 -2.66 1.05 12.13
CA HIS A 67 -1.71 2.14 11.93
C HIS A 67 -0.31 1.65 12.25
N PHE A 68 0.65 1.96 11.38
CA PHE A 68 2.08 1.69 11.61
C PHE A 68 2.76 2.99 12.06
N SER A 69 3.47 2.92 13.16
CA SER A 69 4.30 4.01 13.67
C SER A 69 5.75 3.70 13.36
N GLU A 70 6.50 4.67 12.86
CA GLU A 70 7.95 4.55 12.67
C GLU A 70 8.68 4.27 13.99
N LYS A 71 8.09 4.70 15.13
CA LYS A 71 8.62 4.45 16.47
C LYS A 71 8.17 3.11 17.06
N ALA A 72 7.44 2.29 16.31
CA ALA A 72 7.02 0.99 16.79
C ALA A 72 8.23 0.07 16.95
N THR A 73 8.32 -0.61 18.08
CA THR A 73 9.37 -1.62 18.36
C THR A 73 9.20 -2.90 17.53
N GLU A 74 8.04 -3.10 16.92
CA GLU A 74 7.71 -4.25 16.09
C GLU A 74 7.55 -3.83 14.62
N THR A 75 8.16 -4.59 13.72
CA THR A 75 8.03 -4.36 12.28
C THR A 75 6.61 -4.68 11.79
N ALA A 76 6.20 -4.06 10.68
CA ALA A 76 4.91 -4.34 10.08
C ALA A 76 4.72 -5.83 9.77
N GLU A 77 5.75 -6.47 9.22
CA GLU A 77 5.79 -7.91 8.94
C GLU A 77 5.67 -8.76 10.22
N GLY A 78 6.40 -8.40 11.28
CA GLY A 78 6.33 -9.11 12.57
C GLY A 78 4.92 -9.05 13.18
N LYS A 79 4.29 -7.88 13.12
CA LYS A 79 2.93 -7.66 13.61
C LYS A 79 1.90 -8.46 12.81
N VAL A 80 2.01 -8.47 11.48
CA VAL A 80 1.14 -9.26 10.58
C VAL A 80 1.26 -10.75 10.89
N ASN A 81 2.48 -11.29 10.96
CA ASN A 81 2.73 -12.70 11.27
C ASN A 81 2.18 -13.08 12.65
N ARG A 82 2.33 -12.22 13.66
CA ARG A 82 1.78 -12.47 15.00
C ARG A 82 0.25 -12.53 14.99
N ILE A 83 -0.43 -11.58 14.33
CA ILE A 83 -1.90 -11.55 14.26
C ILE A 83 -2.43 -12.79 13.54
N LEU A 84 -1.80 -13.20 12.43
CA LEU A 84 -2.19 -14.38 11.68
C LEU A 84 -1.96 -15.67 12.49
N ASN A 85 -0.84 -15.78 13.21
CA ASN A 85 -0.53 -16.95 14.03
C ASN A 85 -1.38 -17.07 15.31
N GLN A 86 -1.97 -15.97 15.79
CA GLN A 86 -2.84 -15.97 16.97
C GLN A 86 -4.30 -16.33 16.63
N ASN A 87 -4.71 -16.25 15.36
CA ASN A 87 -6.09 -16.45 14.93
C ASN A 87 -6.37 -17.82 14.29
N ILE A 88 -5.60 -18.87 14.61
CA ILE A 88 -5.94 -20.25 14.22
C ILE A 88 -6.37 -21.04 15.45
N THR A 89 -7.50 -20.66 16.04
CA THR A 89 -8.38 -21.61 16.72
C THR A 89 -9.80 -21.07 16.55
N LEU A 90 -10.44 -21.56 15.48
CA LEU A 90 -11.90 -21.50 15.32
C LEU A 90 -12.55 -22.40 16.37
#